data_AF-A0A949B2Z1-F1
#
_entry.id   AF-A0A949B2Z1-F1
#
_cell.length_a   1.000
_cell.length_b   1.000
_cell.length_c   1.000
_cell.angle_alpha   90.00
_cell.angle_beta   90.00
_cell.angle_gamma   90.00
#
_symmetry.space_group_name_H-M   'P 1'
#
loop_
_entity.id
_entity.type
_entity.pdbx_description
1 polymer ?
#
loop_
_entity_poly.entity_id
_entity_poly.type
_entity_poly.pdbx_seq_one_letter_code
_entity_poly.pdbx_strand_id
1 'polypeptide(L)' 'MFVGAVGRTDLTGASLDTLFKSLEEKLLALPKDTVIWPGHDYGETPTSTISREMEENPYITGFIL' A
#
# COMPACT_ATOMS: atom_id res chain seq x y z
N MET A 1 -2.20 -4.26 0.40
CA MET A 1 -0.88 -3.61 0.50
C MET A 1 0.08 -4.59 1.15
N PHE A 2 1.35 -4.54 0.73
CA PHE A 2 2.48 -5.22 1.38
C PHE A 2 3.47 -4.16 1.86
N VAL A 3 4.47 -4.53 2.66
CA VAL A 3 5.51 -3.57 3.08
C VAL A 3 6.36 -3.20 1.86
N GLY A 4 6.35 -1.92 1.47
CA GLY A 4 7.07 -1.40 0.30
C GLY A 4 6.52 -1.85 -1.07
N ALA A 5 5.37 -2.51 -1.12
CA ALA A 5 4.80 -3.03 -2.36
C ALA A 5 3.25 -3.10 -2.34
N VAL A 6 2.66 -3.51 -3.46
CA VAL A 6 1.21 -3.73 -3.61
C VAL A 6 0.91 -5.11 -4.19
N GLY A 7 -0.34 -5.55 -4.07
CA GLY A 7 -0.80 -6.78 -4.72
C GLY A 7 -0.86 -6.61 -6.24
N ARG A 8 -0.58 -7.69 -6.98
CA ARG A 8 -0.73 -7.72 -8.44
C ARG A 8 -2.18 -7.50 -8.87
N THR A 9 -2.38 -6.84 -10.01
CA THR A 9 -3.71 -6.50 -10.54
C THR A 9 -3.96 -7.00 -11.96
N ASP A 10 -3.23 -8.03 -12.39
CA ASP A 10 -3.25 -8.58 -13.75
C ASP A 10 -4.05 -9.89 -13.88
N LEU A 11 -4.70 -10.34 -12.80
CA LEU A 11 -5.61 -11.47 -12.80
C LEU A 11 -7.05 -11.04 -13.14
N THR A 12 -7.88 -11.99 -13.59
CA THR A 12 -9.28 -11.73 -13.92
C THR A 12 -10.03 -11.06 -12.78
N GLY A 13 -10.65 -9.91 -13.05
CA GLY A 13 -11.42 -9.13 -12.07
C GLY A 13 -10.61 -8.13 -11.24
N ALA A 14 -9.29 -8.07 -11.41
CA ALA A 14 -8.47 -7.05 -10.77
C ALA A 14 -8.43 -5.75 -11.57
N SER A 15 -8.17 -4.62 -10.89
CA SER A 15 -8.10 -3.28 -11.49
C SER A 15 -7.05 -2.44 -10.76
N LEU A 16 -6.09 -1.92 -11.52
CA LEU A 16 -5.05 -1.04 -10.99
C LEU A 16 -5.64 0.27 -10.45
N ASP A 17 -6.58 0.88 -11.19
CA ASP A 17 -7.26 2.10 -10.77
C ASP A 17 -8.03 1.89 -9.46
N THR A 18 -8.70 0.74 -9.31
CA THR A 18 -9.42 0.41 -8.08
C THR A 18 -8.46 0.22 -6.90
N LEU A 19 -7.29 -0.38 -7.15
CA LEU A 19 -6.24 -0.53 -6.13
C LEU A 19 -5.76 0.85 -5.67
N PHE A 20 -5.34 1.74 -6.58
CA PHE A 20 -4.84 3.06 -6.21
C PHE A 20 -5.89 3.91 -5.50
N LYS A 21 -7.13 3.92 -6.00
CA LYS A 21 -8.24 4.59 -5.31
C LYS A 21 -8.46 4.06 -3.89
N SER A 22 -8.38 2.75 -3.69
CA SER A 22 -8.51 2.14 -2.36
C SER A 22 -7.35 2.51 -1.44
N LEU A 23 -6.12 2.58 -1.96
CA LEU A 23 -4.96 3.02 -1.19
C LEU A 23 -5.14 4.45 -0.71
N GLU A 24 -5.48 5.37 -1.61
CA GLU A 24 -5.67 6.78 -1.32
C GLU A 24 -6.83 7.03 -0.35
N GLU A 25 -8.04 6.53 -0.67
CA GLU A 25 -9.26 6.85 0.08
C GLU A 25 -9.40 6.08 1.39
N LYS A 26 -8.71 4.94 1.54
CA LYS A 26 -8.88 4.06 2.72
C LYS A 26 -7.64 3.99 3.58
N LEU A 27 -6.46 3.77 3.00
CA LEU A 27 -5.24 3.61 3.79
C LEU A 27 -4.58 4.95 4.10
N LEU A 28 -4.35 5.80 3.09
CA LEU A 28 -3.69 7.10 3.30
C LEU A 28 -4.55 8.10 4.08
N ALA A 29 -5.85 7.83 4.23
CA ALA A 29 -6.75 8.56 5.10
C ALA A 29 -6.60 8.21 6.60
N LEU A 30 -5.86 7.16 6.96
CA LEU A 30 -5.64 6.74 8.34
C LEU A 30 -4.56 7.61 9.03
N PRO A 31 -4.55 7.66 10.38
CA PRO A 31 -3.45 8.29 11.12
C PRO A 31 -2.08 7.75 10.71
N LYS A 32 -1.09 8.65 10.66
CA LYS A 32 0.28 8.33 10.19
C LYS A 32 0.98 7.22 10.96
N ASP A 33 0.68 7.09 12.24
CA ASP A 33 1.20 6.09 13.17
C ASP A 33 0.46 4.74 13.09
N THR A 34 -0.58 4.63 12.27
CA THR A 34 -1.31 3.37 12.07
C THR A 34 -0.37 2.31 11.52
N VAL A 35 -0.29 1.19 12.23
CA VAL A 35 0.53 0.03 11.86
C VAL A 35 -0.18 -0.79 10.78
N ILE A 36 0.55 -1.13 9.72
CA ILE A 36 0.10 -1.97 8.63
C ILE A 36 0.59 -3.40 8.87
N TRP A 37 -0.36 -4.33 8.96
CA TRP A 37 -0.12 -5.77 8.98
C TRP A 37 -0.50 -6.34 7.61
N PRO A 38 0.48 -6.69 6.74
CA PRO A 38 0.19 -7.15 5.39
C PRO A 38 -0.35 -8.59 5.38
N GLY A 39 -1.11 -8.93 4.34
CA GLY A 39 -1.64 -10.29 4.18
C GLY A 39 -0.58 -11.33 3.76
N HIS A 40 0.53 -10.88 3.18
CA HIS A 40 1.70 -11.70 2.85
C HIS A 40 2.96 -10.95 3.26
N ASP A 41 3.94 -11.68 3.78
CA ASP A 41 5.22 -11.13 4.24
C ASP A 41 6.33 -11.44 3.24
N TYR A 42 6.69 -10.43 2.45
CA TYR A 42 7.78 -10.46 1.48
C TYR A 42 8.67 -9.22 1.56
N GLY A 43 8.35 -8.28 2.45
CA GLY A 43 9.05 -7.01 2.58
C GLY A 43 10.26 -7.13 3.51
N GLU A 44 10.98 -6.02 3.68
CA GLU A 44 12.15 -5.97 4.59
C GLU A 44 11.77 -6.17 6.06
N THR A 45 10.53 -5.83 6.42
CA THR A 45 9.99 -5.97 7.77
C THR A 45 8.60 -6.61 7.73
N PRO A 46 8.18 -7.33 8.78
CA PRO A 46 6.88 -8.00 8.82
C PRO A 46 5.69 -7.03 8.87
N THR A 47 5.94 -5.77 9.25
CA THR A 47 4.94 -4.69 9.36
C THR A 47 5.53 -3.36 8.91
N SER A 48 4.67 -2.37 8.69
CA SER A 48 5.04 -0.98 8.40
C SER A 48 4.10 0.01 9.09
N THR A 49 4.21 1.30 8.78
CA THR A 49 3.24 2.34 9.18
C THR A 49 2.76 3.11 7.97
N ILE A 50 1.62 3.79 8.07
CA ILE A 50 1.13 4.69 7.02
C ILE A 50 2.20 5.74 6.65
N SER A 51 2.84 6.36 7.65
CA SER A 51 3.90 7.34 7.40
C SER A 51 5.04 6.76 6.57
N ARG A 52 5.53 5.57 6.91
CA ARG A 52 6.66 4.93 6.22
C ARG A 52 6.29 4.58 4.78
N GLU A 53 5.11 4.01 4.55
CA GLU A 53 4.68 3.68 3.18
C GLU A 53 4.46 4.93 2.32
N MET A 54 4.00 6.05 2.90
CA MET A 54 3.91 7.32 2.17
C MET A 54 5.27 7.90 1.76
N GLU A 55 6.34 7.57 2.49
CA GLU A 55 7.69 8.06 2.24
C GLU A 55 8.49 7.11 1.31
N GLU A 56 8.26 5.80 1.43
CA GLU A 56 9.14 4.78 0.84
C GLU A 56 8.47 3.92 -0.24
N ASN A 57 7.13 3.74 -0.22
CA ASN A 57 6.48 2.81 -1.14
C ASN A 57 6.40 3.41 -2.55
N PRO A 58 7.08 2.84 -3.57
CA PRO A 58 7.14 3.40 -4.92
C PRO A 58 5.77 3.47 -5.61
N TYR A 59 4.81 2.64 -5.19
CA TYR A 59 3.45 2.67 -5.71
C TYR A 59 2.63 3.84 -5.14
N ILE A 60 2.99 4.34 -3.96
CA ILE A 60 2.36 5.53 -3.37
C ILE A 60 3.08 6.79 -3.87
N THR A 61 4.40 6.85 -3.73
CA THR A 61 5.20 8.05 -4.08
C THR A 61 5.30 8.32 -5.58
N GLY A 62 5.08 7.31 -6.43
CA GLY A 62 5.16 7.46 -7.89
C GLY A 62 3.82 7.64 -8.60
N PHE A 63 2.70 7.25 -7.96
CA PHE A 63 1.40 7.16 -8.65
C PHE A 63 0.22 7.76 -7.88
N ILE A 64 0.39 8.10 -6.60
CA ILE A 64 -0.69 8.67 -5.77
C ILE A 64 -0.29 10.06 -5.27
N LEU A 65 0.89 10.18 -4.64
CA LEU A 65 1.45 11.46 -4.16
C LEU A 65 2.27 12.15 -5.26
#